data_AF-A0A8T6WD25-F1
#
_entry.id   AF-A0A8T6WD25-F1
#
_cell.length_a   1.000
_cell.length_b   1.000
_cell.length_c   1.000
_cell.angle_alpha   90.00
_cell.angle_beta   90.00
_cell.angle_gamma   90.00
#
_symmetry.space_group_name_H-M   'P 1'
#
loop_
_entity.id
_entity.type
_entity.pdbx_description
1 polymer ?
#
loop_
_entity_poly.entity_id
_entity_poly.type
_entity_poly.pdbx_seq_one_letter_code
_entity_poly.pdbx_strand_id
1 'polypeptide(L)' 'MYENTKEYALGEPKVNEKYQIYHFFAEDPEGRTIEFQHFLHEIPELSSS' A
#
# COMPACT_ATOMS: atom_id res chain seq x y z
N MET A 1 7.51 -3.04 -6.26
CA MET A 1 7.23 -3.12 -4.81
C MET A 1 6.55 -4.44 -4.50
N TYR A 2 5.34 -4.69 -5.01
CA TYR A 2 4.66 -5.99 -4.88
C TYR A 2 5.50 -7.20 -5.34
N GLU A 3 6.12 -7.15 -6.51
CA GLU A 3 6.94 -8.26 -7.02
C GLU A 3 8.06 -8.70 -6.05
N ASN A 4 8.61 -7.77 -5.27
CA ASN A 4 9.68 -8.05 -4.31
C ASN A 4 9.16 -8.62 -2.98
N THR A 5 7.86 -8.46 -2.69
CA THR A 5 7.24 -8.87 -1.43
C THR A 5 6.11 -9.87 -1.63
N LYS A 6 5.97 -10.40 -2.84
CA LYS A 6 4.87 -11.28 -3.25
C LYS A 6 4.79 -12.55 -2.41
N GLU A 7 5.92 -13.10 -2.00
CA GLU A 7 5.99 -14.30 -1.14
C GLU A 7 5.36 -14.07 0.24
N TYR A 8 5.37 -12.83 0.72
CA TYR A 8 4.79 -12.42 2.00
C TYR A 8 3.40 -11.80 1.85
N ALA A 9 2.94 -11.59 0.61
CA ALA A 9 1.69 -10.89 0.34
C ALA A 9 0.48 -11.77 0.71
N LEU A 10 -0.44 -11.19 1.46
CA LEU A 10 -1.71 -11.82 1.87
C LEU A 10 -2.76 -11.81 0.75
N GLY A 11 -2.43 -11.21 -0.40
CA GLY A 11 -3.27 -11.19 -1.58
C GLY A 11 -2.66 -10.35 -2.70
N GLU A 12 -3.29 -10.40 -3.86
CA GLU A 12 -2.96 -9.53 -4.98
C GLU A 12 -3.28 -8.07 -4.65
N PRO A 13 -2.52 -7.12 -5.22
CA PRO A 13 -2.77 -5.72 -5.04
C PRO A 13 -4.08 -5.28 -5.69
N LYS A 14 -4.70 -4.29 -5.06
CA LYS A 14 -6.01 -3.77 -5.46
C LYS A 14 -5.97 -2.27 -5.56
N VAL A 15 -6.75 -1.74 -6.50
CA VAL A 15 -7.01 -0.31 -6.61
C VAL A 15 -8.32 -0.01 -5.90
N ASN A 16 -8.31 1.00 -5.05
CA ASN A 16 -9.51 1.59 -4.48
C ASN A 16 -9.79 2.90 -5.23
N GLU A 17 -10.73 2.85 -6.16
CA GLU A 17 -11.05 3.98 -7.05
C GLU A 17 -11.55 5.21 -6.28
N LYS A 18 -12.29 5.00 -5.18
CA LYS A 18 -12.86 6.08 -4.36
C LYS A 18 -11.78 6.97 -3.75
N TYR A 19 -10.69 6.36 -3.30
CA TYR A 19 -9.57 7.07 -2.67
C TYR A 19 -8.36 7.19 -3.60
N GLN A 20 -8.47 6.66 -4.82
CA GLN A 20 -7.39 6.59 -5.81
C GLN A 20 -6.09 6.09 -5.18
N ILE A 21 -6.16 4.95 -4.48
CA ILE A 21 -4.99 4.28 -3.90
C ILE A 21 -4.80 2.91 -4.51
N TYR A 22 -3.55 2.52 -4.68
CA TYR A 22 -3.13 1.14 -4.90
C TYR A 22 -2.63 0.58 -3.56
N HIS A 23 -3.14 -0.56 -3.13
CA HIS A 23 -2.73 -1.16 -1.86
C HIS A 23 -2.64 -2.69 -1.90
N PHE A 24 -1.90 -3.27 -0.95
CA PHE A 24 -1.97 -4.68 -0.59
C PHE A 24 -1.45 -4.91 0.82
N PHE A 25 -1.80 -6.07 1.39
CA PHE A 25 -1.33 -6.50 2.70
C PHE A 25 -0.25 -7.57 2.57
N ALA A 26 0.66 -7.61 3.52
CA ALA A 26 1.68 -8.64 3.68
C ALA A 26 1.85 -9.00 5.16
N GLU A 27 2.52 -10.10 5.45
CA GLU A 27 2.92 -10.50 6.79
C GLU A 27 4.45 -10.48 6.91
N ASP A 28 4.98 -9.86 7.95
CA ASP A 28 6.42 -9.91 8.22
C ASP A 28 6.82 -11.21 8.96
N PRO A 29 8.12 -11.52 9.10
CA PRO A 29 8.56 -12.74 9.78
C PRO A 29 8.14 -12.86 11.25
N GLU A 30 7.71 -11.76 11.89
CA GLU A 30 7.20 -11.76 13.26
C GLU A 30 5.67 -11.99 13.31
N GLY A 31 5.03 -12.18 12.15
CA GLY A 31 3.58 -12.40 12.04
C GLY A 31 2.76 -11.11 12.08
N ARG A 32 3.38 -9.93 11.88
CA ARG A 32 2.66 -8.65 11.89
C ARG A 32 2.12 -8.34 10.51
N THR A 33 0.87 -7.89 10.45
CA THR A 33 0.26 -7.39 9.21
C THR A 33 0.84 -6.02 8.84
N ILE A 34 1.37 -5.92 7.63
CA ILE A 34 1.87 -4.69 7.02
C ILE A 34 0.96 -4.33 5.85
N GLU A 35 0.55 -3.07 5.75
CA GLU A 35 -0.13 -2.54 4.57
C GLU A 35 0.82 -1.67 3.76
N PHE A 36 0.92 -1.97 2.46
CA PHE A 36 1.57 -1.10 1.50
C PHE A 36 0.50 -0.35 0.74
N GLN A 37 0.57 0.98 0.75
CA GLN A 37 -0.34 1.84 0.01
C GLN A 37 0.44 2.91 -0.77
N HIS A 38 -0.09 3.27 -1.93
CA HIS A 38 0.43 4.34 -2.76
C HIS A 38 -0.73 5.16 -3.33
N PHE A 39 -0.68 6.47 -3.14
CA PHE A 39 -1.63 7.39 -3.78
C PHE A 39 -1.36 7.44 -5.27
N LEU A 40 -2.43 7.27 -6.07
CA LEU A 40 -2.40 7.34 -7.53
C LEU A 40 -2.63 8.78 -8.05
N HIS A 41 -2.46 9.76 -7.17
CA HIS A 41 -2.59 11.17 -7.43
C HIS A 41 -1.57 11.95 -6.61
N GLU A 42 -1.29 13.18 -7.04
CA GLU A 42 -0.43 14.09 -6.30
C GLU A 42 -1.09 14.47 -4.97
N ILE A 43 -0.34 14.36 -3.89
CA ILE A 43 -0.79 14.80 -2.57
C ILE A 43 -0.38 16.26 -2.42
N PRO A 44 -1.30 17.17 -2.06
CA PRO A 44 -0.95 18.55 -1.83
C PRO A 44 0.09 18.64 -0.72
N GLU A 45 1.10 19.48 -0.91
CA GLU A 45 2.03 19.80 0.17
C GLU A 45 1.25 20.46 1.31
N LEU A 46 1.45 19.96 2.53
CA LEU A 46 0.92 20.61 3.72
C LEU A 46 1.59 21.97 3.85
N SER A 47 0.87 23.04 3.48
CA SER A 47 1.32 24.39 3.78
C SER A 47 1.24 24.59 5.29
N SER A 48 2.37 24.52 5.99
CA SER A 48 2.47 24.99 7.37
C SER A 48 2.08 26.46 7.39
N SER A 49 0.94 26.77 8.03
CA SER A 49 0.56 28.15 8.38
C SER A 49 1.29 28.61 9.64
#